data_AF-J3NFX8-F1
#
_entry.id   AF-J3NFX8-F1
#
_cell.length_a   1.000
_cell.length_b   1.000
_cell.length_c   1.000
_cell.angle_alpha   90.00
_cell.angle_beta   90.00
_cell.angle_gamma   90.00
#
_symmetry.space_group_name_H-M   'P 1'
#
loop_
_entity.id
_entity.type
_entity.pdbx_description
1 polymer ?
#
loop_
_entity_poly.entity_id
_entity_poly.type
_entity_poly.pdbx_seq_one_letter_code
_entity_poly.pdbx_strand_id
1 'polypeptide(L)'
;MIKLNLPPLLLRSSAGYPSQQRIRTISILSHRHSPSRSALPKPFLQGPTHNHNHQRPPVLAWYTTTTPTKNSPPPPPPDMAAEPTGLIAKSGIELLTTGTPNGVKASILLEELKDAYGLEYTYQAIDISKNTQKQAWFTAVNPNGRIPAIVDHDRSGFAVFEGAAILSYLARHYDPRHLLSFPPGSDDHSVAEQWIAWQHGGLGPMQGQANHFLFVAKENPWGVQRYVGETERLYGVLDKRLSDRDYVAGPERGRYSIADIALVGWVNAGRLSGLDTKQFPSVYAWLDRCLARPATKRGLEIPSGPSKYGIEALAKLEAEGDQEFLAKDKEKREKIAAAKAQYNYKYASP
;
A
#
# COMPACT_ATOMS: atom_id res chain seq x y z
N MET A 1 -77.55 19.56 13.81
CA MET A 1 -78.18 18.83 12.69
C MET A 1 -77.13 17.86 12.12
N ILE A 2 -77.42 16.54 12.19
CA ILE A 2 -76.89 15.39 11.40
C ILE A 2 -75.33 15.22 11.35
N LYS A 3 -74.67 14.35 12.17
CA LYS A 3 -74.39 12.87 12.08
C LYS A 3 -73.60 12.46 10.80
N LEU A 4 -72.54 11.63 10.74
CA LEU A 4 -71.89 10.55 11.54
C LEU A 4 -70.36 10.54 11.23
N ASN A 5 -69.39 10.21 12.11
CA ASN A 5 -68.98 8.97 12.81
C ASN A 5 -68.36 7.81 11.97
N LEU A 6 -67.06 7.57 12.26
CA LEU A 6 -66.12 6.43 12.02
C LEU A 6 -66.74 5.01 12.28
N PRO A 7 -66.13 3.83 11.94
CA PRO A 7 -64.72 3.44 12.17
C PRO A 7 -64.09 2.32 11.24
N PRO A 8 -62.88 1.76 11.56
CA PRO A 8 -62.07 0.85 10.72
C PRO A 8 -61.92 -0.62 11.22
N LEU A 9 -61.07 -1.39 10.53
CA LEU A 9 -60.45 -2.72 10.83
C LEU A 9 -61.28 -4.02 10.66
N LEU A 10 -60.60 -5.07 10.14
CA LEU A 10 -60.49 -6.49 10.61
C LEU A 10 -59.83 -7.33 9.49
N LEU A 11 -58.65 -7.98 9.62
CA LEU A 11 -58.23 -9.19 10.38
C LEU A 11 -58.64 -10.56 9.79
N ARG A 12 -57.65 -11.47 9.77
CA ARG A 12 -57.66 -12.96 9.79
C ARG A 12 -57.71 -13.70 8.44
N SER A 13 -56.65 -14.46 8.10
CA SER A 13 -56.33 -15.88 8.45
C SER A 13 -56.94 -16.82 7.39
N SER A 14 -56.41 -17.97 6.97
CA SER A 14 -55.49 -18.97 7.55
C SER A 14 -55.36 -20.12 6.53
N ALA A 15 -54.25 -20.88 6.62
CA ALA A 15 -54.07 -22.28 6.20
C ALA A 15 -54.11 -22.60 4.68
N GLY A 16 -53.32 -23.50 4.08
CA GLY A 16 -52.38 -24.49 4.61
C GLY A 16 -52.43 -25.77 3.74
N TYR A 17 -51.40 -26.01 2.92
CA TYR A 17 -50.85 -27.31 2.41
C TYR A 17 -51.76 -28.34 1.66
N PRO A 18 -51.24 -29.45 1.07
CA PRO A 18 -49.96 -29.74 0.37
C PRO A 18 -50.14 -30.56 -0.95
N SER A 19 -49.05 -30.77 -1.71
CA SER A 19 -48.56 -32.06 -2.31
C SER A 19 -47.76 -31.84 -3.62
N GLN A 20 -46.43 -31.98 -3.56
CA GLN A 20 -45.62 -33.09 -4.11
C GLN A 20 -45.95 -33.57 -5.54
N GLN A 21 -45.00 -33.43 -6.48
CA GLN A 21 -44.18 -34.56 -6.97
C GLN A 21 -43.09 -34.17 -8.00
N ARG A 22 -41.87 -34.64 -7.68
CA ARG A 22 -40.82 -35.29 -8.51
C ARG A 22 -40.15 -34.58 -9.71
N ILE A 23 -38.87 -34.28 -9.49
CA ILE A 23 -37.65 -34.81 -10.15
C ILE A 23 -37.67 -34.97 -11.67
N ARG A 24 -36.73 -34.28 -12.36
CA ARG A 24 -35.89 -34.89 -13.40
C ARG A 24 -34.54 -34.17 -13.54
N THR A 25 -33.50 -34.93 -13.18
CA THR A 25 -32.09 -34.77 -13.52
C THR A 25 -31.90 -34.90 -15.04
N ILE A 26 -31.04 -34.10 -15.66
CA ILE A 26 -30.44 -34.42 -16.96
C ILE A 26 -28.92 -34.38 -16.79
N SER A 27 -28.36 -35.60 -16.74
CA SER A 27 -26.95 -35.90 -17.02
C SER A 27 -26.93 -36.51 -18.41
N ILE A 28 -26.06 -36.04 -19.30
CA ILE A 28 -25.71 -36.77 -20.52
C ILE A 28 -24.18 -36.73 -20.63
N LEU A 29 -23.60 -37.93 -20.64
CA LEU A 29 -22.17 -38.18 -20.82
C LEU A 29 -21.99 -39.16 -21.98
N SER A 30 -20.97 -38.87 -22.78
CA SER A 30 -20.24 -39.71 -23.74
C SER A 30 -20.87 -39.95 -25.13
N HIS A 31 -20.10 -39.66 -26.18
CA HIS A 31 -19.30 -40.68 -26.90
C HIS A 31 -18.18 -40.02 -27.73
N ARG A 32 -17.04 -40.72 -27.82
CA ARG A 32 -15.83 -40.39 -28.58
C ARG A 32 -16.01 -40.69 -30.08
N HIS A 33 -15.40 -39.89 -30.96
CA HIS A 33 -14.37 -40.30 -31.95
C HIS A 33 -14.00 -39.14 -32.92
N SER A 34 -12.70 -38.91 -33.10
CA SER A 34 -12.12 -38.12 -34.20
C SER A 34 -12.18 -38.90 -35.52
N PRO A 35 -12.11 -38.22 -36.68
CA PRO A 35 -10.84 -38.22 -37.41
C PRO A 35 -10.48 -36.92 -38.18
N SER A 36 -9.16 -36.74 -38.33
CA SER A 36 -8.43 -36.27 -39.52
C SER A 36 -8.58 -34.84 -40.09
N ARG A 37 -7.45 -34.12 -39.96
CA ARG A 37 -6.82 -33.09 -40.81
C ARG A 37 -7.36 -32.85 -42.24
N SER A 38 -7.55 -31.56 -42.57
CA SER A 38 -7.17 -30.91 -43.86
C SER A 38 -7.20 -29.37 -43.62
N ALA A 39 -6.06 -28.69 -43.59
CA ALA A 39 -5.37 -28.02 -44.72
C ALA A 39 -6.20 -26.91 -45.40
N LEU A 40 -5.96 -25.65 -45.01
CA LEU A 40 -6.33 -24.45 -45.78
C LEU A 40 -5.06 -23.68 -46.19
N PRO A 41 -5.07 -23.03 -47.37
CA PRO A 41 -3.85 -22.60 -48.06
C PRO A 41 -3.41 -21.17 -47.72
N LYS A 42 -2.10 -20.92 -47.80
CA LYS A 42 -1.52 -19.60 -48.17
C LYS A 42 -1.02 -19.73 -49.61
N PRO A 43 -1.07 -18.66 -50.43
CA PRO A 43 0.10 -17.78 -50.54
C PRO A 43 -0.28 -16.33 -50.98
N PHE A 44 0.55 -15.35 -51.34
CA PHE A 44 1.98 -15.15 -51.65
C PHE A 44 2.18 -13.61 -51.55
N LEU A 45 3.35 -13.12 -51.12
CA LEU A 45 4.02 -11.95 -51.73
C LEU A 45 5.44 -11.85 -51.13
N GLN A 46 6.44 -12.00 -52.01
CA GLN A 46 7.87 -11.89 -51.75
C GLN A 46 8.34 -10.45 -51.96
N GLY A 47 9.33 -10.03 -51.17
CA GLY A 47 10.18 -8.84 -51.36
C GLY A 47 11.04 -8.56 -50.11
N PRO A 48 12.20 -7.90 -50.25
CA PRO A 48 13.52 -8.52 -50.26
C PRO A 48 14.16 -8.64 -48.88
N THR A 49 15.02 -9.65 -48.72
CA THR A 49 15.83 -9.90 -47.52
C THR A 49 17.00 -8.93 -47.43
N HIS A 50 16.96 -7.99 -46.49
CA HIS A 50 18.18 -7.36 -45.97
C HIS A 50 18.71 -8.17 -44.79
N ASN A 51 19.91 -8.70 -45.01
CA ASN A 51 20.67 -9.53 -44.09
C ASN A 51 21.34 -8.63 -43.04
N HIS A 52 20.73 -8.49 -41.85
CA HIS A 52 21.44 -8.04 -40.66
C HIS A 52 21.45 -9.16 -39.63
N ASN A 53 22.62 -9.78 -39.56
CA ASN A 53 23.03 -10.78 -38.59
C ASN A 53 23.07 -10.14 -37.19
N HIS A 54 21.97 -10.22 -36.44
CA HIS A 54 21.97 -10.01 -35.00
C HIS A 54 21.77 -11.36 -34.31
N GLN A 55 22.91 -12.01 -34.06
CA GLN A 55 23.01 -13.08 -33.07
C GLN A 55 22.45 -12.56 -31.74
N ARG A 56 21.43 -13.23 -31.21
CA ARG A 56 20.99 -13.02 -29.82
C ARG A 56 22.13 -13.51 -28.91
N PRO A 57 22.66 -12.70 -27.98
CA PRO A 57 23.64 -13.21 -27.04
C PRO A 57 22.95 -14.19 -26.06
N PRO A 58 23.66 -15.23 -25.58
CA PRO A 58 23.14 -16.12 -24.56
C PRO A 58 22.97 -15.37 -23.24
N VAL A 59 22.02 -15.84 -22.43
CA VAL A 59 21.72 -15.32 -21.09
C VAL A 59 22.96 -15.50 -20.20
N LEU A 60 23.79 -14.46 -20.09
CA LEU A 60 24.92 -14.44 -19.16
C LEU A 60 24.44 -14.00 -17.78
N ALA A 61 24.70 -14.87 -16.81
CA ALA A 61 24.59 -14.62 -15.38
C ALA A 61 25.55 -13.49 -14.97
N TRP A 62 25.02 -12.45 -14.33
CA TRP A 62 25.82 -11.46 -13.63
C TRP A 62 25.93 -11.87 -12.16
N TYR A 63 27.03 -12.53 -11.81
CA TYR A 63 27.58 -12.46 -10.47
C TYR A 63 28.89 -11.69 -10.56
N THR A 64 28.90 -10.46 -10.09
CA THR A 64 30.13 -9.75 -9.73
C THR A 64 30.05 -9.39 -8.26
N THR A 65 30.84 -10.11 -7.48
CA THR A 65 31.19 -9.79 -6.10
C THR A 65 31.89 -8.43 -6.08
N THR A 66 31.29 -7.45 -5.40
CA THR A 66 32.00 -6.24 -5.00
C THR A 66 32.39 -6.41 -3.53
N THR A 67 33.69 -6.32 -3.26
CA THR A 67 34.27 -6.26 -1.93
C THR A 67 33.82 -4.99 -1.21
N PRO A 68 33.42 -5.04 0.08
CA PRO A 68 33.10 -3.84 0.83
C PRO A 68 34.38 -3.08 1.22
N THR A 69 34.41 -1.79 0.97
CA THR A 69 35.41 -0.86 1.52
C THR A 69 35.15 -0.65 3.01
N LYS A 70 36.23 -0.73 3.81
CA LYS A 70 36.22 -0.44 5.25
C LYS A 70 35.87 1.04 5.48
N ASN A 71 34.72 1.28 6.10
CA ASN A 71 34.47 2.38 7.04
C ASN A 71 33.31 1.94 7.92
N SER A 72 33.62 1.37 9.08
CA SER A 72 32.63 0.92 10.06
C SER A 72 31.94 2.13 10.71
N PRO A 73 30.60 2.17 10.82
CA PRO A 73 29.94 3.15 11.66
C PRO A 73 30.27 2.88 13.14
N PRO A 74 30.21 3.92 14.01
CA PRO A 74 30.37 3.71 15.45
C PRO A 74 29.31 2.73 15.98
N PRO A 75 29.62 1.97 17.05
CA PRO A 75 28.67 1.02 17.61
C PRO A 75 27.38 1.74 18.02
N PRO A 76 26.21 1.11 17.81
CA PRO A 76 24.94 1.70 18.20
C PRO A 76 24.90 1.92 19.73
N PRO A 77 24.20 2.96 20.20
CA PRO A 77 24.00 3.15 21.64
C PRO A 77 23.31 1.92 22.26
N PRO A 78 23.59 1.62 23.54
CA PRO A 78 23.11 0.41 24.20
C PRO A 78 21.64 0.56 24.61
N ASP A 79 20.72 0.38 23.65
CA ASP A 79 19.37 -0.16 23.88
C ASP A 79 18.68 -0.58 22.57
N MET A 80 19.36 -1.43 21.80
CA MET A 80 18.74 -2.13 20.67
C MET A 80 18.80 -3.61 20.99
N ALA A 81 17.63 -4.23 21.19
CA ALA A 81 17.51 -5.68 21.32
C ALA A 81 18.38 -6.40 20.28
N ALA A 82 18.95 -7.55 20.65
CA ALA A 82 19.72 -8.38 19.74
C ALA A 82 18.96 -8.57 18.42
N GLU A 83 19.69 -8.59 17.30
CA GLU A 83 19.09 -8.70 15.97
C GLU A 83 18.12 -9.90 15.91
N PRO A 84 16.87 -9.71 15.44
CA PRO A 84 15.92 -10.80 15.34
C PRO A 84 16.46 -11.98 14.53
N THR A 85 16.36 -13.18 15.11
CA THR A 85 16.78 -14.44 14.46
C THR A 85 15.62 -15.41 14.22
N GLY A 86 14.38 -15.00 14.55
CA GLY A 86 13.19 -15.82 14.45
C GLY A 86 11.95 -15.13 15.03
N LEU A 87 10.83 -15.86 15.03
CA LEU A 87 9.58 -15.43 15.66
C LEU A 87 9.68 -15.55 17.19
N ILE A 88 9.14 -14.56 17.91
CA ILE A 88 9.20 -14.48 19.38
C ILE A 88 7.85 -14.66 20.06
N ALA A 89 6.74 -14.42 19.36
CA ALA A 89 5.41 -14.59 19.95
C ALA A 89 4.93 -16.04 19.85
N LYS A 90 3.96 -16.39 20.70
CA LYS A 90 3.28 -17.70 20.75
C LYS A 90 1.76 -17.61 20.58
N SER A 91 1.21 -16.40 20.60
CA SER A 91 -0.21 -16.07 20.49
C SER A 91 -0.34 -14.64 19.94
N GLY A 92 -1.51 -14.29 19.41
CA GLY A 92 -1.79 -12.99 18.83
C GLY A 92 -1.04 -12.72 17.51
N ILE A 93 -1.03 -11.44 17.11
CA ILE A 93 -0.31 -10.99 15.93
C ILE A 93 1.14 -10.67 16.29
N GLU A 94 2.08 -11.16 15.48
CA GLU A 94 3.48 -10.75 15.52
C GLU A 94 3.84 -9.96 14.26
N LEU A 95 4.20 -8.68 14.42
CA LEU A 95 4.57 -7.78 13.35
C LEU A 95 6.10 -7.70 13.18
N LEU A 96 6.59 -8.04 11.99
CA LEU A 96 7.99 -7.86 11.59
C LEU A 96 8.09 -6.62 10.69
N THR A 97 8.65 -5.53 11.19
CA THR A 97 8.56 -4.23 10.50
C THR A 97 9.77 -3.32 10.69
N THR A 98 9.75 -2.22 9.96
CA THR A 98 10.66 -1.08 10.06
C THR A 98 9.82 0.19 9.87
N GLY A 99 10.18 1.31 10.52
CA GLY A 99 9.45 2.60 10.47
C GLY A 99 9.49 3.32 9.10
N THR A 100 9.24 2.59 8.02
CA THR A 100 9.13 3.07 6.65
C THR A 100 7.66 3.33 6.28
N PRO A 101 7.36 4.08 5.20
CA PRO A 101 6.00 4.26 4.70
C PRO A 101 5.20 2.97 4.50
N ASN A 102 5.85 1.86 4.12
CA ASN A 102 5.18 0.57 4.00
C ASN A 102 5.01 -0.14 5.34
N GLY A 103 6.01 -0.04 6.23
CA GLY A 103 6.00 -0.72 7.52
C GLY A 103 4.95 -0.18 8.48
N VAL A 104 4.72 1.13 8.49
CA VAL A 104 3.79 1.78 9.41
C VAL A 104 2.31 1.48 9.13
N LYS A 105 1.97 0.98 7.93
CA LYS A 105 0.59 0.59 7.58
C LYS A 105 0.03 -0.44 8.57
N ALA A 106 0.84 -1.45 8.86
CA ALA A 106 0.45 -2.54 9.75
C ALA A 106 0.36 -2.07 11.20
N SER A 107 1.36 -1.31 11.70
CA SER A 107 1.34 -0.81 13.07
C SER A 107 0.19 0.18 13.30
N ILE A 108 -0.10 1.08 12.36
CA ILE A 108 -1.25 1.98 12.46
C ILE A 108 -2.55 1.18 12.58
N LEU A 109 -2.78 0.19 11.71
CA LEU A 109 -4.01 -0.61 11.79
C LEU A 109 -4.07 -1.43 13.09
N LEU A 110 -2.96 -2.01 13.55
CA LEU A 110 -2.93 -2.77 14.80
C LEU A 110 -3.23 -1.87 16.01
N GLU A 111 -2.72 -0.64 16.04
CA GLU A 111 -3.07 0.34 17.08
C GLU A 111 -4.55 0.76 17.04
N GLU A 112 -5.13 0.92 15.84
CA GLU A 112 -6.56 1.22 15.70
C GLU A 112 -7.42 0.03 16.17
N LEU A 113 -7.00 -1.20 15.86
CA LEU A 113 -7.66 -2.43 16.33
C LEU A 113 -7.49 -2.64 17.83
N LYS A 114 -6.35 -2.26 18.40
CA LYS A 114 -6.12 -2.23 19.84
C LYS A 114 -7.12 -1.32 20.53
N ASP A 115 -7.29 -0.09 20.05
CA ASP A 115 -8.25 0.87 20.61
C ASP A 115 -9.71 0.38 20.46
N ALA A 116 -10.06 -0.21 19.31
CA ALA A 116 -11.43 -0.59 19.00
C ALA A 116 -11.88 -1.93 19.61
N TYR A 117 -10.94 -2.87 19.80
CA TYR A 117 -11.24 -4.28 20.12
C TYR A 117 -10.36 -4.88 21.22
N GLY A 118 -9.38 -4.15 21.75
CA GLY A 118 -8.43 -4.67 22.73
C GLY A 118 -7.45 -5.69 22.13
N LEU A 119 -7.18 -5.61 20.83
CA LEU A 119 -6.21 -6.47 20.17
C LEU A 119 -4.79 -6.20 20.69
N GLU A 120 -4.18 -7.21 21.30
CA GLU A 120 -2.77 -7.18 21.67
C GLU A 120 -1.92 -7.80 20.56
N TYR A 121 -0.74 -7.23 20.34
CA TYR A 121 0.20 -7.71 19.33
C TYR A 121 1.64 -7.47 19.80
N THR A 122 2.56 -8.29 19.28
CA THR A 122 4.00 -8.15 19.47
C THR A 122 4.61 -7.59 18.18
N TYR A 123 5.68 -6.81 18.27
CA TYR A 123 6.44 -6.39 17.10
C TYR A 123 7.94 -6.64 17.27
N GLN A 124 8.63 -6.84 16.15
CA GLN A 124 10.08 -6.90 16.06
C GLN A 124 10.59 -5.86 15.05
N ALA A 125 11.62 -5.13 15.44
CA ALA A 125 12.33 -4.19 14.58
C ALA A 125 13.27 -4.95 13.64
N ILE A 126 13.02 -4.87 12.34
CA ILE A 126 13.84 -5.49 11.31
C ILE A 126 14.80 -4.43 10.75
N ASP A 127 16.10 -4.67 10.86
CA ASP A 127 17.11 -3.79 10.30
C ASP A 127 17.36 -4.13 8.83
N ILE A 128 16.67 -3.41 7.95
CA ILE A 128 16.77 -3.65 6.51
C ILE A 128 18.15 -3.29 5.92
N SER A 129 18.97 -2.51 6.64
CA SER A 129 20.33 -2.16 6.21
C SER A 129 21.31 -3.33 6.38
N LYS A 130 21.02 -4.23 7.33
CA LYS A 130 21.78 -5.47 7.58
C LYS A 130 21.29 -6.67 6.77
N ASN A 131 20.27 -6.47 5.94
CA ASN A 131 19.60 -7.55 5.21
C ASN A 131 18.97 -8.62 6.14
N THR A 132 18.54 -8.27 7.36
CA THR A 132 17.84 -9.21 8.26
C THR A 132 16.61 -9.84 7.59
N GLN A 133 15.87 -9.05 6.81
CA GLN A 133 14.72 -9.48 6.00
C GLN A 133 15.07 -10.47 4.88
N LYS A 134 16.36 -10.76 4.64
CA LYS A 134 16.85 -11.74 3.68
C LYS A 134 17.31 -13.05 4.34
N GLN A 135 17.34 -13.09 5.67
CA GLN A 135 17.71 -14.31 6.41
C GLN A 135 16.63 -15.39 6.24
N ALA A 136 17.06 -16.65 6.33
CA ALA A 136 16.21 -17.81 6.05
C ALA A 136 14.91 -17.83 6.86
N TRP A 137 14.98 -17.48 8.16
CA TRP A 137 13.82 -17.44 9.05
C TRP A 137 12.78 -16.39 8.60
N PHE A 138 13.24 -15.22 8.15
CA PHE A 138 12.34 -14.17 7.68
C PHE A 138 11.74 -14.56 6.34
N THR A 139 12.54 -15.12 5.41
CA THR A 139 12.04 -15.53 4.10
C THR A 139 11.09 -16.72 4.16
N ALA A 140 11.14 -17.52 5.24
CA ALA A 140 10.13 -18.54 5.52
C ALA A 140 8.75 -17.93 5.85
N VAL A 141 8.72 -16.71 6.39
CA VAL A 141 7.49 -15.93 6.65
C VAL A 141 7.07 -15.13 5.42
N ASN A 142 8.02 -14.40 4.81
CA ASN A 142 7.81 -13.61 3.60
C ASN A 142 8.85 -13.97 2.52
N PRO A 143 8.47 -14.75 1.49
CA PRO A 143 9.40 -15.17 0.44
C PRO A 143 9.95 -14.01 -0.42
N ASN A 144 9.30 -12.84 -0.43
CA ASN A 144 9.82 -11.63 -1.09
C ASN A 144 11.01 -11.00 -0.31
N GLY A 145 11.14 -11.34 0.97
CA GLY A 145 12.17 -10.79 1.86
C GLY A 145 12.07 -9.27 1.96
N ARG A 146 10.87 -8.76 2.23
CA ARG A 146 10.58 -7.34 2.41
C ARG A 146 9.73 -7.13 3.67
N ILE A 147 9.84 -5.97 4.29
CA ILE A 147 8.91 -5.55 5.34
C ILE A 147 7.70 -4.83 4.74
N PRO A 148 6.57 -4.75 5.46
CA PRO A 148 6.24 -5.51 6.66
C PRO A 148 5.81 -6.95 6.35
N ALA A 149 5.84 -7.79 7.38
CA ALA A 149 5.17 -9.09 7.41
C ALA A 149 4.51 -9.28 8.78
N ILE A 150 3.43 -10.06 8.85
CA ILE A 150 2.82 -10.48 10.12
C ILE A 150 2.74 -12.00 10.19
N VAL A 151 2.73 -12.53 11.41
CA VAL A 151 2.35 -13.91 11.71
C VAL A 151 1.19 -13.90 12.68
N ASP A 152 0.11 -14.58 12.32
CA ASP A 152 -1.06 -14.76 13.18
C ASP A 152 -0.96 -16.09 13.92
N HIS A 153 -0.50 -16.04 15.16
CA HIS A 153 -0.29 -17.22 15.99
C HIS A 153 -1.62 -17.83 16.48
N ASP A 154 -2.67 -17.04 16.59
CA ASP A 154 -4.02 -17.51 16.95
C ASP A 154 -4.66 -18.29 15.80
N ARG A 155 -4.16 -18.11 14.58
CA ARG A 155 -4.60 -18.81 13.36
C ARG A 155 -3.52 -19.74 12.81
N SER A 156 -2.95 -20.54 13.70
CA SER A 156 -1.97 -21.60 13.37
C SER A 156 -0.69 -21.09 12.73
N GLY A 157 -0.26 -19.88 13.10
CA GLY A 157 0.97 -19.26 12.58
C GLY A 157 0.84 -18.81 11.12
N PHE A 158 -0.36 -18.39 10.68
CA PHE A 158 -0.57 -17.97 9.31
C PHE A 158 0.20 -16.69 9.00
N ALA A 159 1.17 -16.78 8.09
CA ALA A 159 1.99 -15.65 7.67
C ALA A 159 1.30 -14.82 6.58
N VAL A 160 1.39 -13.49 6.70
CA VAL A 160 0.88 -12.54 5.69
C VAL A 160 1.94 -11.50 5.40
N PHE A 161 2.23 -11.30 4.12
CA PHE A 161 3.14 -10.27 3.64
C PHE A 161 2.46 -9.41 2.57
N GLU A 162 3.11 -8.30 2.19
CA GLU A 162 2.55 -7.17 1.45
C GLU A 162 1.59 -6.31 2.27
N GLY A 163 1.89 -5.01 2.37
CA GLY A 163 1.14 -4.08 3.22
C GLY A 163 -0.37 -4.03 2.89
N ALA A 164 -0.76 -4.06 1.62
CA ALA A 164 -2.16 -4.08 1.21
C ALA A 164 -2.89 -5.37 1.63
N ALA A 165 -2.20 -6.52 1.54
CA ALA A 165 -2.74 -7.81 1.95
C ALA A 165 -2.85 -7.90 3.49
N ILE A 166 -1.88 -7.36 4.23
CA ILE A 166 -1.90 -7.27 5.68
C ILE A 166 -3.10 -6.43 6.15
N LEU A 167 -3.31 -5.24 5.57
CA LEU A 167 -4.47 -4.41 5.88
C LEU A 167 -5.79 -5.15 5.65
N SER A 168 -5.92 -5.81 4.50
CA SER A 168 -7.13 -6.57 4.13
C SER A 168 -7.33 -7.82 5.00
N TYR A 169 -6.24 -8.46 5.45
CA TYR A 169 -6.29 -9.60 6.36
C TYR A 169 -6.78 -9.19 7.74
N LEU A 170 -6.15 -8.17 8.33
CA LEU A 170 -6.50 -7.67 9.64
C LEU A 170 -7.94 -7.14 9.67
N ALA A 171 -8.37 -6.41 8.63
CA ALA A 171 -9.76 -6.00 8.50
C ALA A 171 -10.75 -7.18 8.50
N ARG A 172 -10.48 -8.23 7.73
CA ARG A 172 -11.37 -9.40 7.63
C ARG A 172 -11.47 -10.22 8.91
N HIS A 173 -10.41 -10.27 9.71
CA HIS A 173 -10.32 -11.17 10.86
C HIS A 173 -10.45 -10.48 12.21
N TYR A 174 -10.17 -9.18 12.28
CA TYR A 174 -10.08 -8.43 13.53
C TYR A 174 -10.93 -7.16 13.56
N ASP A 175 -11.61 -6.79 12.46
CA ASP A 175 -12.57 -5.67 12.42
C ASP A 175 -14.03 -6.15 12.19
N PRO A 176 -14.61 -6.96 13.11
CA PRO A 176 -15.92 -7.59 12.90
C PRO A 176 -17.08 -6.61 12.77
N ARG A 177 -16.93 -5.36 13.24
CA ARG A 177 -17.96 -4.31 13.13
C ARG A 177 -17.72 -3.37 11.95
N HIS A 178 -16.70 -3.62 11.13
CA HIS A 178 -16.35 -2.76 10.00
C HIS A 178 -16.18 -1.28 10.41
N LEU A 179 -15.47 -1.04 11.51
CA LEU A 179 -15.15 0.31 11.99
C LEU A 179 -14.00 0.94 11.18
N LEU A 180 -13.08 0.10 10.69
CA LEU A 180 -11.88 0.49 9.94
C LEU A 180 -11.93 -0.05 8.50
N SER A 181 -12.98 -0.78 8.15
CA SER A 181 -13.24 -1.39 6.85
C SER A 181 -14.70 -1.21 6.46
N PHE A 182 -15.08 -1.74 5.30
CA PHE A 182 -16.46 -1.71 4.81
C PHE A 182 -17.00 -3.14 4.66
N PRO A 183 -18.30 -3.36 4.86
CA PRO A 183 -18.90 -4.69 4.72
C PRO A 183 -18.55 -5.32 3.36
N PRO A 184 -18.09 -6.60 3.33
CA PRO A 184 -17.89 -7.35 2.10
C PRO A 184 -19.08 -7.23 1.15
N GLY A 185 -18.81 -6.94 -0.12
CA GLY A 185 -19.85 -6.81 -1.16
C GLY A 185 -20.54 -5.44 -1.23
N SER A 186 -20.22 -4.49 -0.36
CA SER A 186 -20.68 -3.10 -0.51
C SER A 186 -19.87 -2.34 -1.56
N ASP A 187 -20.47 -1.33 -2.20
CA ASP A 187 -19.76 -0.47 -3.15
C ASP A 187 -18.60 0.27 -2.49
N ASP A 188 -18.75 0.70 -1.23
CA ASP A 188 -17.68 1.34 -0.46
C ASP A 188 -16.48 0.42 -0.21
N HIS A 189 -16.71 -0.90 -0.07
CA HIS A 189 -15.64 -1.88 -0.02
C HIS A 189 -14.84 -1.87 -1.33
N SER A 190 -15.53 -1.89 -2.48
CA SER A 190 -14.87 -1.82 -3.78
C SER A 190 -14.11 -0.51 -3.98
N VAL A 191 -14.67 0.62 -3.54
CA VAL A 191 -13.98 1.92 -3.58
C VAL A 191 -12.71 1.88 -2.72
N ALA A 192 -12.79 1.33 -1.50
CA ALA A 192 -11.61 1.18 -0.64
C ALA A 192 -10.52 0.30 -1.30
N GLU A 193 -10.90 -0.83 -1.89
CA GLU A 193 -9.99 -1.71 -2.63
C GLU A 193 -9.32 -0.99 -3.80
N GLN A 194 -10.05 -0.18 -4.56
CA GLN A 194 -9.51 0.62 -5.66
C GLN A 194 -8.41 1.57 -5.18
N TRP A 195 -8.63 2.29 -4.07
CA TRP A 195 -7.64 3.22 -3.52
C TRP A 195 -6.43 2.49 -2.92
N ILE A 196 -6.62 1.33 -2.30
CA ILE A 196 -5.52 0.49 -1.82
C ILE A 196 -4.68 -0.03 -3.00
N ALA A 197 -5.33 -0.54 -4.05
CA ALA A 197 -4.65 -1.02 -5.25
C ALA A 197 -3.92 0.12 -5.98
N TRP A 198 -4.55 1.29 -6.08
CA TRP A 198 -3.95 2.50 -6.64
C TRP A 198 -2.74 2.96 -5.84
N GLN A 199 -2.80 2.92 -4.51
CA GLN A 199 -1.65 3.22 -3.65
C GLN A 199 -0.52 2.21 -3.87
N HIS A 200 -0.86 0.92 -3.92
CA HIS A 200 0.10 -0.18 -4.01
C HIS A 200 0.81 -0.23 -5.37
N GLY A 201 0.09 -0.02 -6.48
CA GLY A 201 0.64 -0.04 -7.84
C GLY A 201 1.11 1.31 -8.38
N GLY A 202 0.64 2.41 -7.79
CA GLY A 202 0.91 3.78 -8.23
C GLY A 202 1.73 4.56 -7.20
N LEU A 203 1.04 5.26 -6.29
CA LEU A 203 1.65 6.27 -5.41
C LEU A 203 2.91 5.78 -4.69
N GLY A 204 2.83 4.62 -4.02
CA GLY A 204 3.94 4.10 -3.23
C GLY A 204 5.19 3.83 -4.08
N PRO A 205 5.12 2.95 -5.10
CA PRO A 205 6.26 2.68 -5.97
C PRO A 205 6.82 3.90 -6.68
N MET A 206 5.98 4.81 -7.19
CA MET A 206 6.46 5.98 -7.92
C MET A 206 7.22 6.96 -7.01
N GLN A 207 6.69 7.20 -5.81
CA GLN A 207 7.37 8.01 -4.81
C GLN A 207 8.66 7.33 -4.30
N GLY A 208 8.66 6.01 -4.15
CA GLY A 208 9.85 5.24 -3.82
C GLY A 208 10.95 5.38 -4.89
N GLN A 209 10.58 5.36 -6.17
CA GLN A 209 11.51 5.61 -7.27
C GLN A 209 12.00 7.05 -7.28
N ALA A 210 11.13 8.03 -7.01
CA ALA A 210 11.55 9.43 -6.87
C ALA A 210 12.65 9.56 -5.82
N ASN A 211 12.46 8.96 -4.64
CA ASN A 211 13.46 8.93 -3.58
C ASN A 211 14.76 8.23 -4.00
N HIS A 212 14.68 7.13 -4.76
CA HIS A 212 15.87 6.46 -5.28
C HIS A 212 16.69 7.40 -6.17
N PHE A 213 16.08 8.09 -7.13
CA PHE A 213 16.79 9.02 -8.02
C PHE A 213 17.26 10.31 -7.33
N LEU A 214 16.59 10.72 -6.26
CA LEU A 214 17.01 11.88 -5.47
C LEU A 214 18.23 11.56 -4.61
N PHE A 215 18.26 10.41 -3.93
CA PHE A 215 19.19 10.16 -2.82
C PHE A 215 20.18 9.01 -3.02
N VAL A 216 19.92 8.07 -3.94
CA VAL A 216 20.68 6.82 -4.05
C VAL A 216 21.35 6.65 -5.41
N ALA A 217 20.61 6.93 -6.49
CA ALA A 217 21.11 6.75 -7.83
C ALA A 217 22.25 7.72 -8.13
N LYS A 218 23.16 7.30 -9.02
CA LYS A 218 24.05 8.23 -9.74
C LYS A 218 23.22 9.26 -10.50
N GLU A 219 23.83 10.40 -10.82
CA GLU A 219 23.16 11.51 -11.48
C GLU A 219 22.36 11.08 -12.73
N ASN A 220 21.05 11.26 -12.67
CA ASN A 220 20.11 10.90 -13.73
C ASN A 220 18.93 11.87 -13.73
N PRO A 221 19.05 13.02 -14.43
CA PRO A 221 18.01 14.05 -14.46
C PRO A 221 16.67 13.53 -15.01
N TRP A 222 16.69 12.61 -15.98
CA TRP A 222 15.46 12.00 -16.51
C TRP A 222 14.73 11.19 -15.44
N GLY A 223 15.44 10.37 -14.67
CA GLY A 223 14.87 9.60 -13.57
C GLY A 223 14.26 10.51 -12.50
N VAL A 224 14.96 11.58 -12.14
CA VAL A 224 14.43 12.59 -11.20
C VAL A 224 13.13 13.19 -11.74
N GLN A 225 13.16 13.74 -12.95
CA GLN A 225 11.98 14.39 -13.54
C GLN A 225 10.81 13.41 -13.68
N ARG A 226 11.05 12.20 -14.21
CA ARG A 226 10.02 11.21 -14.48
C ARG A 226 9.29 10.81 -13.21
N TYR A 227 10.01 10.45 -12.15
CA TYR A 227 9.40 9.90 -10.95
C TYR A 227 8.89 10.97 -9.99
N VAL A 228 9.55 12.13 -9.90
CA VAL A 228 8.98 13.28 -9.17
C VAL A 228 7.72 13.77 -9.88
N GLY A 229 7.75 13.93 -11.20
CA GLY A 229 6.60 14.38 -11.98
C GLY A 229 5.42 13.41 -11.95
N GLU A 230 5.66 12.10 -11.94
CA GLU A 230 4.58 11.11 -11.76
C GLU A 230 4.05 11.13 -10.32
N THR A 231 4.91 11.32 -9.32
CA THR A 231 4.47 11.47 -7.93
C THR A 231 3.56 12.70 -7.78
N GLU A 232 3.93 13.83 -8.39
CA GLU A 232 3.09 15.04 -8.43
C GLU A 232 1.74 14.79 -9.09
N ARG A 233 1.73 14.10 -10.24
CA ARG A 233 0.47 13.77 -10.93
C ARG A 233 -0.45 12.94 -10.03
N LEU A 234 0.10 11.95 -9.33
CA LEU A 234 -0.64 11.08 -8.40
C LEU A 234 -1.15 11.84 -7.18
N TYR A 235 -0.37 12.78 -6.65
CA TYR A 235 -0.84 13.70 -5.60
C TYR A 235 -1.98 14.58 -6.10
N GLY A 236 -1.96 15.04 -7.35
CA GLY A 236 -3.09 15.78 -7.93
C GLY A 236 -4.37 14.94 -8.05
N VAL A 237 -4.26 13.66 -8.40
CA VAL A 237 -5.41 12.73 -8.40
C VAL A 237 -5.98 12.56 -7.00
N LEU A 238 -5.12 12.42 -6.00
CA LEU A 238 -5.52 12.30 -4.60
C LEU A 238 -6.13 13.62 -4.07
N ASP A 239 -5.55 14.76 -4.42
CA ASP A 239 -6.05 16.10 -4.06
C ASP A 239 -7.44 16.32 -4.64
N LYS A 240 -7.64 15.99 -5.91
CA LYS A 240 -8.95 16.05 -6.56
C LYS A 240 -9.97 15.15 -5.86
N ARG A 241 -9.59 13.92 -5.49
CA ARG A 241 -10.45 13.02 -4.73
C ARG A 241 -10.85 13.59 -3.38
N LEU A 242 -9.94 14.30 -2.71
CA LEU A 242 -10.14 14.84 -1.36
C LEU A 242 -10.71 16.27 -1.35
N SER A 243 -10.89 16.90 -2.53
CA SER A 243 -11.34 18.29 -2.62
C SER A 243 -12.71 18.54 -1.98
N ASP A 244 -13.59 17.54 -2.00
CA ASP A 244 -14.92 17.55 -1.38
C ASP A 244 -15.11 16.43 -0.33
N ARG A 245 -14.01 15.79 0.10
CA ARG A 245 -14.04 14.61 0.99
C ARG A 245 -13.11 14.75 2.18
N ASP A 246 -13.52 14.19 3.30
CA ASP A 246 -12.71 14.05 4.49
C ASP A 246 -11.79 12.82 4.42
N TYR A 247 -12.22 11.75 3.73
CA TYR A 247 -11.50 10.47 3.55
C TYR A 247 -11.72 9.87 2.15
N VAL A 248 -10.82 8.99 1.71
CA VAL A 248 -10.79 8.52 0.30
C VAL A 248 -11.95 7.58 -0.07
N ALA A 249 -12.56 6.89 0.89
CA ALA A 249 -13.64 5.94 0.68
C ALA A 249 -14.75 6.10 1.73
N GLY A 250 -15.92 5.49 1.50
CA GLY A 250 -17.06 5.56 2.40
C GLY A 250 -18.12 6.60 2.02
N PRO A 251 -19.28 6.58 2.69
CA PRO A 251 -20.43 7.41 2.36
C PRO A 251 -20.17 8.90 2.61
N GLU A 252 -21.01 9.76 2.02
CA GLU A 252 -20.93 11.22 2.16
C GLU A 252 -19.53 11.77 1.83
N ARG A 253 -18.89 12.45 2.78
CA ARG A 253 -17.52 12.97 2.70
C ARG A 253 -16.46 11.89 2.95
N GLY A 254 -16.84 10.63 3.09
CA GLY A 254 -15.95 9.51 3.36
C GLY A 254 -15.81 9.20 4.86
N ARG A 255 -15.27 8.02 5.16
CA ARG A 255 -14.97 7.52 6.50
C ARG A 255 -13.57 6.92 6.53
N TYR A 256 -12.82 7.25 7.57
CA TYR A 256 -11.48 6.71 7.79
C TYR A 256 -11.50 5.19 7.75
N SER A 257 -10.56 4.61 7.00
CA SER A 257 -10.51 3.18 6.75
C SER A 257 -9.09 2.71 6.43
N ILE A 258 -8.94 1.40 6.21
CA ILE A 258 -7.72 0.80 5.67
C ILE A 258 -7.26 1.42 4.34
N ALA A 259 -8.16 2.05 3.56
CA ALA A 259 -7.78 2.77 2.35
C ALA A 259 -6.96 4.03 2.67
N ASP A 260 -7.33 4.76 3.73
CA ASP A 260 -6.58 5.92 4.21
C ASP A 260 -5.26 5.46 4.84
N ILE A 261 -5.28 4.42 5.69
CA ILE A 261 -4.08 3.85 6.33
C ILE A 261 -3.03 3.43 5.29
N ALA A 262 -3.45 2.88 4.14
CA ALA A 262 -2.54 2.52 3.05
C ALA A 262 -1.75 3.71 2.50
N LEU A 263 -2.32 4.92 2.57
CA LEU A 263 -1.76 6.15 2.02
C LEU A 263 -0.91 6.92 3.04
N VAL A 264 -1.31 6.96 4.31
CA VAL A 264 -0.76 7.86 5.36
C VAL A 264 0.77 7.85 5.40
N GLY A 265 1.39 6.67 5.46
CA GLY A 265 2.84 6.56 5.55
C GLY A 265 3.60 7.19 4.37
N TRP A 266 3.06 7.07 3.16
CA TRP A 266 3.66 7.64 1.95
C TRP A 266 3.41 9.15 1.86
N VAL A 267 2.18 9.59 2.16
CA VAL A 267 1.84 11.01 2.11
C VAL A 267 2.59 11.80 3.18
N ASN A 268 2.74 11.25 4.39
CA ASN A 268 3.54 11.82 5.47
C ASN A 268 5.02 12.04 5.07
N ALA A 269 5.56 11.17 4.20
CA ALA A 269 6.91 11.29 3.66
C ALA A 269 6.99 12.10 2.35
N GLY A 270 5.91 12.74 1.90
CA GLY A 270 5.82 13.42 0.60
C GLY A 270 6.90 14.48 0.37
N ARG A 271 7.22 15.28 1.39
CA ARG A 271 8.25 16.33 1.29
C ARG A 271 9.63 15.78 0.93
N LEU A 272 9.94 14.54 1.30
CA LEU A 272 11.21 13.90 0.88
C LEU A 272 11.31 13.78 -0.63
N SER A 273 10.20 13.54 -1.31
CA SER A 273 10.17 13.39 -2.77
C SER A 273 10.05 14.72 -3.51
N GLY A 274 10.16 15.84 -2.79
CA GLY A 274 10.17 17.20 -3.34
C GLY A 274 8.80 17.82 -3.58
N LEU A 275 7.75 17.27 -2.96
CA LEU A 275 6.38 17.75 -3.11
C LEU A 275 6.18 19.02 -2.26
N ASP A 276 5.56 20.04 -2.85
CA ASP A 276 5.15 21.25 -2.15
C ASP A 276 3.79 21.04 -1.48
N THR A 277 3.72 21.30 -0.18
CA THR A 277 2.48 21.14 0.58
C THR A 277 1.39 22.11 0.15
N LYS A 278 1.78 23.29 -0.35
CA LYS A 278 0.85 24.33 -0.82
C LYS A 278 0.16 23.95 -2.13
N GLN A 279 0.76 23.04 -2.91
CA GLN A 279 0.21 22.61 -4.19
C GLN A 279 -0.97 21.63 -4.03
N PHE A 280 -1.06 20.92 -2.89
CA PHE A 280 -2.05 19.86 -2.66
C PHE A 280 -2.82 20.06 -1.35
N PRO A 281 -3.57 21.17 -1.22
CA PRO A 281 -4.17 21.58 0.06
C PRO A 281 -5.15 20.54 0.63
N SER A 282 -5.90 19.82 -0.22
CA SER A 282 -6.87 18.82 0.22
C SER A 282 -6.17 17.54 0.69
N VAL A 283 -5.06 17.16 0.07
CA VAL A 283 -4.20 16.06 0.55
C VAL A 283 -3.66 16.37 1.93
N TYR A 284 -3.12 17.58 2.14
CA TYR A 284 -2.50 17.91 3.42
C TYR A 284 -3.53 18.16 4.54
N ALA A 285 -4.72 18.69 4.22
CA ALA A 285 -5.82 18.74 5.18
C ALA A 285 -6.31 17.33 5.59
N TRP A 286 -6.33 16.37 4.65
CA TRP A 286 -6.60 14.96 4.95
C TRP A 286 -5.49 14.34 5.81
N LEU A 287 -4.23 14.61 5.48
CA LEU A 287 -3.10 14.09 6.24
C LEU A 287 -3.15 14.58 7.68
N ASP A 288 -3.43 15.86 7.93
CA ASP A 288 -3.56 16.42 9.27
C ASP A 288 -4.65 15.71 10.08
N ARG A 289 -5.81 15.42 9.46
CA ARG A 289 -6.88 14.62 10.10
C ARG A 289 -6.43 13.21 10.45
N CYS A 290 -5.67 12.55 9.57
CA CYS A 290 -5.12 11.22 9.83
C CYS A 290 -4.07 11.23 10.95
N LEU A 291 -3.13 12.18 10.92
CA LEU A 291 -2.06 12.32 11.92
C LEU A 291 -2.60 12.75 13.29
N ALA A 292 -3.76 13.42 13.35
CA ALA A 292 -4.41 13.77 14.61
C ALA A 292 -4.93 12.54 15.39
N ARG A 293 -5.12 11.39 14.74
CA ARG A 293 -5.66 10.18 15.39
C ARG A 293 -4.64 9.58 16.39
N PRO A 294 -5.03 9.30 17.65
CA PRO A 294 -4.12 8.74 18.65
C PRO A 294 -3.43 7.43 18.22
N ALA A 295 -4.19 6.48 17.69
CA ALA A 295 -3.67 5.21 17.18
C ALA A 295 -2.68 5.40 16.00
N THR A 296 -2.94 6.38 15.13
CA THR A 296 -2.01 6.70 14.03
C THR A 296 -0.68 7.22 14.57
N LYS A 297 -0.69 8.11 15.58
CA LYS A 297 0.53 8.61 16.23
C LYS A 297 1.35 7.48 16.83
N ARG A 298 0.73 6.60 17.63
CA ARG A 298 1.40 5.44 18.23
C ARG A 298 1.93 4.48 17.16
N GLY A 299 1.15 4.23 16.11
CA GLY A 299 1.54 3.35 15.02
C GLY A 299 2.75 3.88 14.22
N LEU A 300 2.88 5.20 14.08
CA LEU A 300 4.03 5.85 13.44
C LEU A 300 5.31 5.79 14.27
N GLU A 301 5.20 5.59 15.59
CA GLU A 301 6.35 5.41 16.49
C GLU A 301 6.89 3.97 16.48
N ILE A 302 6.20 3.04 15.81
CA ILE A 302 6.63 1.64 15.78
C ILE A 302 7.48 1.35 14.53
N PRO A 303 8.63 0.66 14.68
CA PRO A 303 9.18 0.06 15.90
C PRO A 303 10.30 0.91 16.53
N SER A 304 10.57 2.12 16.04
CA SER A 304 11.83 2.84 16.29
C SER A 304 11.65 4.29 16.74
N GLY A 305 10.47 4.64 17.24
CA GLY A 305 10.10 6.01 17.60
C GLY A 305 9.70 6.87 16.40
N PRO A 306 9.57 8.19 16.60
CA PRO A 306 9.06 9.11 15.59
C PRO A 306 9.93 9.12 14.33
N SER A 307 9.29 9.05 13.16
CA SER A 307 9.98 9.15 11.88
C SER A 307 10.68 10.50 11.72
N LYS A 308 11.97 10.47 11.39
CA LYS A 308 12.76 11.68 11.04
C LYS A 308 12.35 12.31 9.70
N TYR A 309 11.46 11.65 8.97
CA TYR A 309 11.12 11.96 7.59
C TYR A 309 9.65 12.34 7.40
N GLY A 310 8.87 12.32 8.49
CA GLY A 310 7.48 12.77 8.49
C GLY A 310 7.37 14.29 8.35
N ILE A 311 6.22 14.77 7.91
CA ILE A 311 5.99 16.18 7.64
C ILE A 311 6.22 17.07 8.87
N GLU A 312 5.76 16.64 10.05
CA GLU A 312 5.93 17.34 11.31
C GLU A 312 7.41 17.43 11.73
N ALA A 313 8.16 16.34 11.54
CA ALA A 313 9.59 16.29 11.85
C ALA A 313 10.39 17.26 10.95
N LEU A 314 10.09 17.26 9.65
CA LEU A 314 10.74 18.17 8.70
C LEU A 314 10.34 19.63 8.91
N ALA A 315 9.08 19.89 9.29
CA ALA A 315 8.62 21.24 9.64
C ALA A 315 9.31 21.76 10.90
N LYS A 316 9.54 20.89 11.89
CA LYS A 316 10.30 21.24 13.10
C LYS A 316 11.74 21.64 12.77
N LEU A 317 12.46 20.84 11.97
CA LEU A 317 13.84 21.17 11.55
C LEU A 317 13.90 22.51 10.80
N GLU A 318 12.90 22.79 9.97
CA GLU A 318 12.78 24.07 9.26
C GLU A 318 12.55 25.25 10.22
N ALA A 319 11.64 25.10 11.19
CA ALA A 319 11.34 26.13 12.19
C ALA A 319 12.52 26.39 13.14
N GLU A 320 13.31 25.36 13.45
CA GLU A 320 14.52 25.45 14.27
C GLU A 320 15.72 26.02 13.49
N GLY A 321 15.59 26.20 12.17
CA GLY A 321 16.67 26.73 11.33
C GLY A 321 17.85 25.76 11.20
N ASP A 322 17.60 24.44 11.21
CA ASP A 322 18.64 23.43 11.08
C ASP A 322 19.38 23.60 9.74
N GLN A 323 20.64 24.06 9.81
CA GLN A 323 21.39 24.50 8.64
C GLN A 323 21.73 23.33 7.69
N GLU A 324 21.96 22.14 8.23
CA GLU A 324 22.28 20.96 7.42
C GLU A 324 21.06 20.51 6.63
N PHE A 325 19.90 20.43 7.29
CA PHE A 325 18.63 20.13 6.66
C PHE A 325 18.28 21.15 5.58
N LEU A 326 18.36 22.45 5.90
CA LEU A 326 18.03 23.52 4.96
C LEU A 326 18.93 23.51 3.72
N ALA A 327 20.23 23.26 3.88
CA ALA A 327 21.16 23.14 2.77
C ALA A 327 20.82 21.95 1.86
N LYS A 328 20.61 20.76 2.45
CA LYS A 328 20.23 19.54 1.70
C LYS A 328 18.88 19.68 1.00
N ASP A 329 17.92 20.30 1.67
CA ASP A 329 16.60 20.51 1.11
C ASP A 329 16.63 21.51 -0.05
N LYS A 330 17.42 22.59 0.06
CA LYS A 330 17.68 23.52 -1.05
C LYS A 330 18.32 22.82 -2.25
N GLU A 331 19.40 22.07 -2.04
CA GLU A 331 20.09 21.32 -3.11
C GLU A 331 19.12 20.36 -3.82
N LYS A 332 18.31 19.62 -3.05
CA LYS A 332 17.27 18.74 -3.58
C LYS A 332 16.26 19.52 -4.45
N ARG A 333 15.76 20.66 -3.98
CA ARG A 333 14.81 21.49 -4.74
C ARG A 333 15.43 21.99 -6.05
N GLU A 334 16.68 22.43 -6.01
CA GLU A 334 17.43 22.88 -7.21
C GLU A 334 17.63 21.74 -8.21
N LYS A 335 18.01 20.55 -7.74
CA LYS A 335 18.13 19.34 -8.57
C LYS A 335 16.82 18.99 -9.27
N ILE A 336 15.70 19.06 -8.55
CA ILE A 336 14.36 18.79 -9.12
C ILE A 336 14.00 19.86 -10.14
N ALA A 337 14.21 21.14 -9.83
CA ALA A 337 13.90 22.25 -10.73
C ALA A 337 14.71 22.17 -12.03
N ALA A 338 16.01 21.89 -11.94
CA ALA A 338 16.89 21.70 -13.09
C ALA A 338 16.44 20.54 -13.96
N ALA A 339 16.14 19.38 -13.36
CA ALA A 339 15.64 18.21 -14.08
C ALA A 339 14.31 18.50 -14.79
N LYS A 340 13.36 19.18 -14.14
CA LYS A 340 12.08 19.56 -14.76
C LYS A 340 12.26 20.53 -15.92
N ALA A 341 13.11 21.55 -15.75
CA ALA A 341 13.40 22.52 -16.80
C ALA A 341 14.04 21.85 -18.02
N GLN A 342 15.01 20.96 -17.80
CA GLN A 342 15.72 20.24 -18.86
C GLN A 342 14.77 19.44 -19.77
N TYR A 343 13.73 18.83 -19.21
CA TYR A 343 12.75 18.04 -19.98
C TYR A 343 11.43 18.77 -20.21
N ASN A 344 11.40 20.09 -20.02
CA ASN A 344 10.22 20.94 -20.22
C ASN A 344 8.96 20.39 -19.52
N TYR A 345 9.14 19.82 -18.32
CA TYR A 345 8.04 19.24 -17.57
C TYR A 345 7.08 20.34 -17.12
N LYS A 346 5.80 20.15 -17.44
CA LYS A 346 4.71 20.96 -16.95
C LYS A 346 3.79 20.07 -16.15
N TYR A 347 3.58 20.44 -14.90
CA TYR A 347 2.61 19.76 -14.06
C TYR A 347 1.21 19.85 -14.70
N ALA A 348 0.57 18.69 -14.82
CA ALA A 348 -0.82 18.55 -15.19
C ALA A 348 -1.38 17.34 -14.44
N SER A 349 -2.53 17.50 -13.80
CA SER A 349 -3.27 16.39 -13.20
C SER A 349 -4.65 16.28 -13.87
N PRO A 350 -5.22 15.07 -14.01
CA PRO A 350 -6.52 14.84 -14.63
C PRO A 350 -7.68 15.62 -14.02
#